data_AF-B4WIV5-F1
#
_entry.id   AF-B4WIV5-F1
#
_cell.length_a   1.000
_cell.length_b   1.000
_cell.length_c   1.000
_cell.angle_alpha   90.00
_cell.angle_beta   90.00
_cell.angle_gamma   90.00
#
_symmetry.space_group_name_H-M   'P 1'
#
loop_
_entity.id
_entity.type
_entity.pdbx_description
1 polymer ?
#
loop_
_entity_poly.entity_id
_entity_poly.type
_entity_poly.pdbx_seq_one_letter_code
_entity_poly.pdbx_strand_id
1 'polypeptide(L)'
;MPNLVVEVGASSLEDDLGRKRLMYEQIGIEEYWVVDVDAKELIAFAIDGDGRSGRIWQSVVLPGLKTSLVDEALRRSQTENDGAIAWWLMKVFS
;
A
#
# COMPACT_ATOMS: atom_id res chain seq x y z
N MET A 1 17.74 -5.25 0.83
CA MET A 1 16.76 -4.16 1.02
C MET A 1 15.42 -4.67 0.53
N PRO A 2 14.30 -4.40 1.23
CA PRO A 2 12.98 -4.78 0.73
C PRO A 2 12.60 -3.95 -0.50
N ASN A 3 11.91 -4.55 -1.47
CA ASN A 3 11.35 -3.83 -2.62
C ASN A 3 10.11 -3.02 -2.22
N LEU A 4 9.29 -3.55 -1.32
CA LEU A 4 8.06 -2.93 -0.84
C LEU A 4 8.05 -2.86 0.69
N VAL A 5 7.67 -1.70 1.24
CA VAL A 5 7.33 -1.53 2.66
C VAL A 5 5.88 -1.06 2.78
N VAL A 6 5.13 -1.65 3.71
CA VAL A 6 3.74 -1.29 3.99
C VAL A 6 3.62 -0.92 5.46
N GLU A 7 3.18 0.31 5.74
CA GLU A 7 2.81 0.77 7.08
C GLU A 7 1.27 0.77 7.19
N VAL A 8 0.77 0.25 8.30
CA VAL A 8 -0.68 0.16 8.58
C VAL A 8 -0.95 0.84 9.90
N GLY A 9 -1.71 1.94 9.90
CA GLY A 9 -1.89 2.75 11.10
C GLY A 9 -3.21 3.52 11.13
N ALA A 10 -3.83 3.57 12.31
CA ALA A 10 -5.00 4.43 12.60
C ALA A 10 -4.57 5.83 13.08
N SER A 11 -3.50 5.90 13.87
CA SER A 11 -3.07 7.14 14.54
C SER A 11 -1.67 7.62 14.14
N SER A 12 -1.01 6.94 13.20
CA SER A 12 0.35 7.25 12.74
C SER A 12 0.41 7.83 11.32
N LEU A 13 -0.74 8.10 10.69
CA LEU A 13 -0.83 8.47 9.28
C LEU A 13 0.08 9.65 8.92
N GLU A 14 0.14 10.69 9.76
CA GLU A 14 1.01 11.86 9.53
C GLU A 14 2.51 11.51 9.61
N ASP A 15 2.91 10.65 10.55
CA ASP A 15 4.31 10.20 10.67
C ASP A 15 4.71 9.30 9.48
N ASP A 16 3.76 8.44 9.05
CA ASP A 16 3.93 7.52 7.94
C ASP A 16 4.06 8.26 6.60
N LEU A 17 3.22 9.29 6.37
CA LEU A 17 3.29 10.14 5.17
C LEU A 17 4.42 11.18 5.21
N GLY A 18 4.89 11.52 6.41
CA GLY A 18 5.97 12.49 6.65
C GLY A 18 7.32 11.83 6.86
N ARG A 19 7.69 11.66 8.13
CA ARG A 19 9.05 11.29 8.55
C ARG A 19 9.49 9.92 8.03
N LYS A 20 8.62 8.91 8.10
CA LYS A 20 8.97 7.56 7.62
C LYS A 20 9.15 7.54 6.11
N ARG A 21 8.25 8.20 5.35
CA ARG A 21 8.39 8.32 3.88
C ARG A 21 9.75 8.92 3.49
N LEU A 22 10.16 10.04 4.12
CA LEU A 22 11.47 10.65 3.89
C LEU A 22 12.64 9.71 4.22
N MET A 23 12.51 8.91 5.29
CA MET A 23 13.52 7.90 5.64
C MET A 23 13.62 6.84 4.55
N TYR A 24 12.49 6.34 4.07
CA TYR A 24 12.44 5.30 3.04
C TYR A 24 12.90 5.79 1.66
N GLU A 25 12.65 7.05 1.33
CA GLU A 25 13.25 7.75 0.19
C GLU A 25 14.77 7.73 0.22
N GLN A 26 15.39 8.08 1.36
CA GLN A 26 16.84 8.08 1.52
C GLN A 26 17.45 6.68 1.47
N ILE A 27 16.69 5.68 1.92
CA ILE A 27 17.11 4.27 1.93
C ILE A 27 17.00 3.65 0.52
N GLY A 28 16.23 4.25 -0.39
CA GLY A 28 16.09 3.80 -1.76
C GLY A 28 15.29 2.51 -1.90
N ILE A 29 14.26 2.30 -1.05
CA ILE A 29 13.29 1.23 -1.31
C ILE A 29 12.51 1.56 -2.58
N GLU A 30 12.02 0.55 -3.30
CA GLU A 30 11.37 0.77 -4.60
C GLU A 30 9.92 1.28 -4.45
N GLU A 31 9.20 0.80 -3.44
CA GLU A 31 7.79 1.11 -3.23
C GLU A 31 7.44 1.24 -1.74
N TYR A 32 6.63 2.23 -1.40
CA TYR A 32 6.21 2.54 -0.04
C TYR A 32 4.70 2.77 0.04
N TRP A 33 4.03 2.02 0.91
CA TRP A 33 2.58 2.05 1.09
C TRP A 33 2.23 2.49 2.50
N VAL A 34 1.22 3.34 2.60
CA VAL A 34 0.58 3.73 3.85
C VAL A 34 -0.89 3.38 3.75
N VAL A 35 -1.37 2.52 4.64
CA VAL A 35 -2.79 2.17 4.76
C VAL A 35 -3.43 3.05 5.83
N ASP A 36 -4.32 3.93 5.41
CA ASP A 36 -5.23 4.63 6.29
C ASP A 36 -6.38 3.68 6.65
N VAL A 37 -6.33 3.13 7.86
CA VAL A 37 -7.35 2.16 8.31
C VAL A 37 -8.68 2.83 8.66
N ASP A 38 -8.72 4.14 8.88
CA ASP A 38 -9.96 4.85 9.18
C ASP A 38 -10.67 5.21 7.87
N ALA A 39 -9.93 5.74 6.89
CA ALA A 39 -10.45 6.05 5.56
C ALA A 39 -10.63 4.81 4.66
N LYS A 40 -10.03 3.66 5.03
CA LYS A 40 -9.98 2.43 4.21
C LYS A 40 -9.34 2.68 2.85
N GLU A 41 -8.25 3.43 2.86
CA GLU A 41 -7.54 3.88 1.65
C GLU A 41 -6.07 3.48 1.72
N LEU A 42 -5.56 3.00 0.58
CA LEU A 42 -4.15 2.82 0.31
C LEU A 42 -3.56 4.07 -0.36
N ILE A 43 -2.54 4.64 0.28
CA ILE A 43 -1.69 5.67 -0.29
C ILE A 43 -0.36 5.02 -0.68
N ALA A 44 -0.14 4.79 -1.97
CA ALA A 44 1.05 4.13 -2.49
C ALA A 44 1.98 5.12 -3.20
N PHE A 45 3.28 4.93 -3.00
CA PHE A 45 4.35 5.70 -3.65
C PHE A 45 5.37 4.77 -4.29
N ALA A 46 5.78 5.07 -5.52
CA ALA A 46 7.04 4.55 -6.08
C ALA A 46 8.16 5.55 -5.76
N ILE A 47 9.37 5.05 -5.53
CA ILE A 47 10.56 5.87 -5.29
C ILE A 47 11.55 5.63 -6.41
N ASP A 48 12.03 6.70 -7.04
CA ASP A 48 12.99 6.61 -8.13
C ASP A 48 14.44 6.49 -7.65
N GLY A 49 15.38 6.31 -8.58
CA GLY A 49 16.80 6.19 -8.28
C GLY A 49 17.45 7.45 -7.70
N ASP A 50 16.76 8.60 -7.74
CA ASP A 50 17.19 9.86 -7.11
C ASP A 50 16.60 10.02 -5.69
N GLY A 51 15.86 9.01 -5.20
CA GLY A 51 15.19 9.04 -3.89
C GLY A 51 13.93 9.90 -3.87
N ARG A 52 13.33 10.24 -5.01
CA ARG A 52 12.07 11.00 -5.05
C ARG A 52 10.89 10.05 -5.07
N SER A 53 9.94 10.26 -4.16
CA SER A 53 8.69 9.50 -4.17
C SER A 53 7.58 10.19 -4.96
N GLY A 54 6.78 9.40 -5.68
CA GLY A 54 5.61 9.84 -6.45
C GLY A 54 4.44 8.89 -6.26
N ARG A 55 3.21 9.43 -6.16
CA ARG A 55 2.01 8.63 -5.90
C ARG A 55 1.67 7.73 -7.11
N ILE A 56 1.29 6.48 -6.86
CA ILE A 56 1.02 5.46 -7.89
C ILE A 56 -0.31 4.74 -7.65
N TRP A 57 -1.05 4.41 -8.72
CA TRP A 57 -2.34 3.68 -8.66
C TRP A 57 -2.24 2.20 -9.04
N GLN A 58 -1.05 1.76 -9.41
CA GLN A 58 -0.72 0.38 -9.69
C GLN A 58 0.68 0.12 -9.18
N SER A 59 0.86 -1.00 -8.50
CA SER A 59 2.15 -1.39 -7.95
C SER A 59 3.18 -1.60 -9.05
N VAL A 60 4.40 -1.14 -8.80
CA VAL A 60 5.57 -1.40 -9.66
C VAL A 60 6.29 -2.67 -9.21
N VAL A 61 6.20 -3.02 -7.92
CA VAL A 61 6.77 -4.24 -7.31
C VAL A 61 5.85 -5.46 -7.47
N LEU A 62 4.52 -5.27 -7.49
CA LEU A 62 3.52 -6.33 -7.67
C LEU A 62 2.73 -6.11 -8.97
N PRO A 63 3.27 -6.51 -10.14
CA PRO A 63 2.64 -6.22 -11.43
C PRO A 63 1.20 -6.70 -11.52
N GLY A 64 0.32 -5.82 -12.02
CA GLY A 64 -1.11 -6.12 -12.14
C GLY A 64 -1.95 -5.76 -10.91
N LEU A 65 -1.34 -5.49 -9.75
CA LEU A 65 -2.07 -5.10 -8.55
C LEU A 65 -2.37 -3.59 -8.55
N LYS A 66 -3.66 -3.24 -8.73
CA LYS A 66 -4.16 -1.86 -8.61
C LYS A 66 -4.40 -1.52 -7.14
N THR A 67 -4.11 -0.28 -6.74
CA THR A 67 -4.37 0.18 -5.37
C THR A 67 -5.86 0.13 -5.04
N SER A 68 -6.73 0.40 -6.02
CA SER A 68 -8.18 0.31 -5.87
C SER A 68 -8.69 -1.08 -5.50
N LEU A 69 -7.96 -2.15 -5.84
CA LEU A 69 -8.30 -3.50 -5.40
C LEU A 69 -7.97 -3.70 -3.93
N VAL A 70 -6.89 -3.08 -3.45
CA VAL A 70 -6.52 -3.10 -2.03
C VAL A 70 -7.54 -2.30 -1.22
N ASP A 71 -7.95 -1.11 -1.69
CA ASP A 71 -9.03 -0.33 -1.06
C ASP A 71 -10.31 -1.16 -0.93
N GLU A 72 -10.65 -1.91 -1.97
CA GLU A 72 -11.83 -2.78 -1.94
C GLU A 72 -11.68 -3.94 -0.96
N ALA A 73 -10.49 -4.54 -0.86
CA ALA A 73 -10.21 -5.55 0.15
C ALA A 73 -10.34 -4.98 1.58
N LEU A 74 -9.86 -3.75 1.82
CA LEU A 74 -9.98 -3.05 3.11
C LEU A 74 -11.44 -2.74 3.47
N ARG A 75 -12.27 -2.39 2.49
CA ARG A 75 -13.72 -2.20 2.69
C ARG A 75 -14.43 -3.51 3.01
N ARG A 76 -14.15 -4.57 2.26
CA ARG A 76 -14.78 -5.89 2.46
C ARG A 76 -14.40 -6.53 3.79
N SER A 77 -13.20 -6.28 4.32
CA SER A 77 -12.77 -6.77 5.64
C SER A 77 -13.59 -6.23 6.82
N GLN A 78 -14.43 -5.22 6.61
CA GLN A 78 -15.33 -4.73 7.66
C GLN A 78 -16.52 -5.67 7.91
N THR A 79 -16.88 -6.51 6.93
CA THR A 79 -18.07 -7.37 6.99
C THR A 79 -17.78 -8.82 6.66
N GLU A 80 -16.65 -9.11 6.02
CA GLU A 80 -16.25 -10.44 5.59
C GLU A 80 -15.01 -10.93 6.33
N ASN A 81 -14.91 -12.25 6.53
CA ASN A 81 -13.71 -12.86 7.10
C ASN A 81 -12.60 -13.04 6.05
N ASP A 82 -11.38 -13.25 6.54
CA ASP A 82 -10.18 -13.40 5.71
C ASP A 82 -10.30 -14.50 4.64
N GLY A 83 -10.98 -15.61 4.95
CA GLY A 83 -11.17 -16.71 4.01
C GLY A 83 -12.03 -16.31 2.80
N ALA A 84 -13.11 -15.56 3.03
CA ALA A 84 -13.98 -15.05 1.96
C ALA A 84 -13.25 -14.03 1.08
N ILE A 85 -12.44 -13.16 1.68
CA ILE A 85 -11.65 -12.15 0.96
C ILE A 85 -10.55 -12.83 0.14
N ALA A 86 -9.83 -13.79 0.70
CA ALA A 86 -8.82 -14.56 -0.01
C ALA A 86 -9.41 -15.28 -1.23
N TRP A 87 -10.58 -15.94 -1.08
CA TRP A 87 -11.26 -16.62 -2.18
C TRP A 87 -11.67 -15.65 -3.31
N TRP A 88 -12.14 -14.45 -2.94
CA TRP A 88 -12.46 -13.42 -3.91
C TRP A 88 -11.22 -12.88 -4.62
N LEU A 89 -10.13 -12.61 -3.91
CA LEU A 89 -8.86 -12.19 -4.52
C LEU A 89 -8.37 -13.23 -5.53
N MET A 90 -8.44 -14.52 -5.19
CA MET A 90 -8.09 -15.59 -6.13
C MET A 90 -8.92 -15.51 -7.41
N LYS A 91 -10.23 -15.25 -7.33
CA LYS A 91 -11.10 -15.06 -8.50
C LYS A 91 -10.73 -13.85 -9.35
N VAL A 92 -10.32 -12.74 -8.72
CA VAL A 92 -9.94 -11.51 -9.42
C VAL A 92 -8.69 -11.73 -10.29
N PHE A 93 -7.78 -12.61 -9.85
CA PHE A 93 -6.54 -12.95 -10.56
C PHE A 93 -6.57 -14.30 -11.30
N SER A 94 -7.76 -14.92 -11.42
CA SER A 94 -7.95 -16.20 -12.14
C SER A 94 -7.96 -16.04 -13.64
#